data_AF-A0A7S2PV38-F1
#
_entry.id   AF-A0A7S2PV38-F1
#
_cell.length_a   1.000
_cell.length_b   1.000
_cell.length_c   1.000
_cell.angle_alpha   90.00
_cell.angle_beta   90.00
_cell.angle_gamma   90.00
#
_symmetry.space_group_name_H-M   'P 1'
#
loop_
_entity.id
_entity.type
_entity.pdbx_description
1 polymer ?
#
loop_
_entity_poly.entity_id
_entity_poly.type
_entity_poly.pdbx_seq_one_letter_code
_entity_poly.pdbx_strand_id
1 'polypeptide(L)'
;DGATIEEASRLALEHDTSLADCFGFVEEARKKGLVVPLVMMGYYNNFLQYGVDATCKEAAAKGVDGFIIVDLPAEQAGDFHPKCVEHGVSLVPIVAPTSTPERMQIAAKLSDSFIYV
;
A
#
# COMPACT_ATOMS: atom_id res chain seq x y z
N ASP A 1 3.10 14.73 -0.12
CA ASP A 1 1.66 14.89 -0.40
C ASP A 1 1.33 16.36 -0.67
N GLY A 2 0.09 16.65 -1.09
CA GLY A 2 -0.42 18.03 -1.13
C GLY A 2 -1.13 18.40 0.18
N ALA A 3 -1.36 19.69 0.40
CA ALA A 3 -1.93 20.23 1.64
C ALA A 3 -3.20 19.54 2.14
N THR A 4 -4.08 19.10 1.24
CA THR A 4 -5.32 18.38 1.61
C THR A 4 -5.05 17.03 2.26
N ILE A 5 -4.11 16.25 1.73
CA ILE A 5 -3.77 14.93 2.28
C ILE A 5 -2.97 15.11 3.59
N GLU A 6 -2.06 16.09 3.63
CA GLU A 6 -1.31 16.41 4.85
C GLU A 6 -2.24 16.78 6.02
N GLU A 7 -3.27 17.59 5.76
CA GLU A 7 -4.28 17.94 6.77
C GLU A 7 -5.10 16.73 7.23
N ALA A 8 -5.51 15.86 6.31
CA ALA A 8 -6.22 14.63 6.65
C ALA A 8 -5.34 13.69 7.51
N SER A 9 -4.06 13.55 7.17
CA SER A 9 -3.10 12.78 7.97
C SER A 9 -2.89 13.39 9.36
N ARG A 10 -2.80 14.72 9.45
CA ARG A 10 -2.68 15.43 10.74
C ARG A 10 -3.88 15.11 11.65
N LEU A 11 -5.11 15.23 11.13
CA LEU A 11 -6.33 14.94 11.88
C LEU A 11 -6.38 13.47 12.35
N ALA A 12 -5.99 12.53 11.51
CA ALA A 12 -5.94 11.11 11.87
C ALA A 12 -4.94 10.85 13.01
N LEU A 13 -3.77 11.49 12.97
CA LEU A 13 -2.74 11.38 13.99
C LEU A 13 -3.15 12.04 15.31
N GLU A 14 -3.89 13.16 15.29
CA GLU A 14 -4.45 13.78 16.50
C GLU A 14 -5.48 12.90 17.20
N HIS A 15 -6.04 11.93 16.48
CA HIS A 15 -6.96 10.91 16.99
C HIS A 15 -6.25 9.57 17.24
N ASP A 16 -4.91 9.56 17.29
CA ASP A 16 -4.07 8.37 17.54
C ASP A 16 -4.32 7.21 16.55
N THR A 17 -4.78 7.51 15.33
CA THR A 17 -5.08 6.48 14.32
C THR A 17 -3.79 5.75 13.92
N SER A 18 -3.76 4.44 14.13
CA SER A 18 -2.64 3.57 13.78
C SER A 18 -2.89 2.75 12.52
N LEU A 19 -1.83 2.10 12.01
CA LEU A 19 -1.96 1.15 10.90
C LEU A 19 -2.88 -0.04 11.28
N ALA A 20 -2.85 -0.47 12.54
CA ALA A 20 -3.73 -1.54 13.03
C ALA A 20 -5.21 -1.12 12.97
N ASP A 21 -5.53 0.13 13.30
CA ASP A 21 -6.89 0.66 13.19
C ASP A 21 -7.36 0.69 11.73
N CYS A 22 -6.47 1.09 10.82
CA CYS A 22 -6.77 1.07 9.38
C CYS A 22 -7.13 -0.34 8.89
N PHE A 23 -6.41 -1.38 9.32
CA PHE A 23 -6.78 -2.77 9.01
C PHE A 23 -8.15 -3.15 9.60
N GLY A 24 -8.44 -2.69 10.83
CA GLY A 24 -9.75 -2.86 11.47
C GLY A 24 -10.88 -2.22 10.67
N PHE A 25 -10.68 -1.01 10.14
CA PHE A 25 -11.67 -0.33 9.30
C PHE A 25 -11.98 -1.12 8.03
N VAL A 26 -10.97 -1.73 7.41
CA VAL A 26 -11.16 -2.59 6.24
C VAL A 26 -12.00 -3.82 6.61
N GLU A 27 -11.65 -4.50 7.70
CA GLU A 27 -12.41 -5.67 8.19
C GLU A 27 -13.88 -5.31 8.48
N GLU A 28 -14.13 -4.18 9.13
CA GLU A 28 -15.49 -3.69 9.36
C GLU A 28 -16.24 -3.38 8.07
N ALA A 29 -15.58 -2.75 7.09
CA ALA A 29 -16.18 -2.47 5.79
C ALA A 29 -16.53 -3.76 5.05
N ARG A 30 -15.65 -4.77 5.07
CA ARG A 30 -15.91 -6.11 4.52
C ARG A 30 -17.12 -6.76 5.20
N LYS A 31 -17.20 -6.73 6.54
CA LYS A 31 -18.36 -7.23 7.30
C LYS A 31 -19.67 -6.52 6.94
N LYS A 32 -19.60 -5.24 6.57
CA LYS A 32 -20.73 -4.43 6.09
C LYS A 32 -21.07 -4.64 4.61
N GLY A 33 -20.39 -5.55 3.91
CA GLY A 33 -20.69 -5.94 2.54
C GLY A 33 -19.86 -5.24 1.46
N LEU A 34 -18.73 -4.60 1.82
CA LEU A 34 -17.81 -4.06 0.82
C LEU A 34 -17.17 -5.19 0.01
N VAL A 35 -17.46 -5.26 -1.29
CA VAL A 35 -16.94 -6.30 -2.20
C VAL A 35 -15.92 -5.78 -3.21
N VAL A 36 -15.78 -4.46 -3.34
CA VAL A 36 -14.85 -3.85 -4.31
C VAL A 36 -13.39 -4.01 -3.85
N PRO A 37 -12.41 -4.11 -4.76
CA PRO A 37 -11.00 -4.13 -4.38
C PRO A 37 -10.60 -2.88 -3.58
N LEU A 38 -9.76 -3.05 -2.56
CA LEU A 38 -9.30 -2.02 -1.66
C LEU A 38 -7.77 -2.03 -1.58
N VAL A 39 -7.17 -0.90 -1.95
CA VAL A 39 -5.72 -0.68 -1.90
C VAL A 39 -5.40 0.34 -0.81
N MET A 40 -4.41 0.03 0.02
CA MET A 40 -3.92 0.96 1.04
C MET A 40 -2.78 1.80 0.51
N MET A 41 -2.88 3.12 0.63
CA MET A 41 -1.82 4.05 0.25
C MET A 41 -1.09 4.56 1.50
N GLY A 42 0.23 4.58 1.48
CA GLY A 42 1.02 5.05 2.63
C GLY A 42 2.52 5.16 2.37
N TYR A 43 3.26 5.45 3.43
CA TYR A 43 4.72 5.56 3.42
C TYR A 43 5.37 4.29 3.99
N TYR A 44 6.52 3.91 3.45
CA TYR A 44 7.21 2.66 3.73
C TYR A 44 7.53 2.49 5.22
N ASN A 45 7.91 3.58 5.89
CA ASN A 45 8.28 3.53 7.31
C ASN A 45 7.19 2.93 8.21
N ASN A 46 5.91 3.20 7.95
CA ASN A 46 4.82 2.68 8.78
C ASN A 46 4.72 1.15 8.69
N PHE A 47 4.86 0.62 7.47
CA PHE A 47 4.86 -0.81 7.22
C PHE A 47 6.14 -1.48 7.72
N LEU A 48 7.27 -0.77 7.64
CA LEU A 48 8.56 -1.23 8.17
C LEU A 48 8.53 -1.36 9.70
N GLN A 49 8.00 -0.36 10.41
CA GLN A 49 7.86 -0.38 11.88
C GLN A 49 6.87 -1.46 12.35
N TYR A 50 5.79 -1.67 11.61
CA TYR A 50 4.85 -2.77 11.88
C TYR A 50 5.45 -4.15 11.58
N GLY A 51 6.44 -4.20 10.67
CA GLY A 51 7.02 -5.41 10.11
C GLY A 51 6.40 -5.72 8.76
N VAL A 52 7.23 -5.83 7.72
CA VAL A 52 6.78 -6.01 6.33
C VAL A 52 5.97 -7.29 6.13
N ASP A 53 6.45 -8.42 6.66
CA ASP A 53 5.75 -9.71 6.57
C ASP A 53 4.43 -9.68 7.36
N ALA A 54 4.47 -9.14 8.58
CA ALA A 54 3.28 -8.98 9.43
C ALA A 54 2.24 -8.07 8.76
N THR A 55 2.67 -6.99 8.10
CA THR A 55 1.82 -6.09 7.33
C THR A 55 1.09 -6.83 6.22
N CYS A 56 1.83 -7.57 5.37
CA CYS A 56 1.24 -8.28 4.24
C CYS A 56 0.26 -9.38 4.70
N LYS A 57 0.64 -10.11 5.76
CA LYS A 57 -0.19 -11.14 6.38
C LYS A 57 -1.49 -10.59 6.97
N GLU A 58 -1.40 -9.51 7.75
CA GLU A 58 -2.55 -8.88 8.39
C GLU A 58 -3.48 -8.27 7.33
N ALA A 59 -2.92 -7.59 6.34
CA ALA A 59 -3.65 -7.02 5.22
C ALA A 59 -4.49 -8.09 4.48
N ALA A 60 -3.86 -9.21 4.11
CA ALA A 60 -4.56 -10.33 3.48
C ALA A 60 -5.68 -10.89 4.38
N ALA A 61 -5.40 -11.09 5.67
CA ALA A 61 -6.38 -11.60 6.62
C ALA A 61 -7.59 -10.67 6.83
N LYS A 62 -7.41 -9.36 6.67
CA LYS A 62 -8.43 -8.33 6.88
C LYS A 62 -9.15 -7.93 5.59
N GLY A 63 -8.71 -8.45 4.44
CA GLY A 63 -9.35 -8.24 3.14
C GLY A 63 -8.89 -6.99 2.41
N VAL A 64 -7.64 -6.57 2.63
CA VAL A 64 -6.93 -5.60 1.79
C VAL A 64 -6.40 -6.34 0.55
N ASP A 65 -6.53 -5.74 -0.62
CA ASP A 65 -6.14 -6.36 -1.90
C ASP A 65 -4.76 -5.89 -2.37
N GLY A 66 -4.23 -4.78 -1.85
CA GLY A 66 -2.88 -4.35 -2.19
C GLY A 66 -2.44 -3.03 -1.56
N PHE A 67 -1.27 -2.56 -1.98
CA PHE A 67 -0.62 -1.37 -1.46
C PHE A 67 -0.13 -0.44 -2.57
N ILE A 68 -0.19 0.87 -2.31
CA ILE A 68 0.60 1.91 -2.98
C ILE A 68 1.53 2.50 -1.93
N ILE A 69 2.84 2.33 -2.10
CA ILE A 69 3.84 2.85 -1.16
C ILE A 69 4.59 3.99 -1.85
N VAL A 70 4.26 5.22 -1.45
CA VAL A 70 4.58 6.42 -2.24
C VAL A 70 6.07 6.75 -2.32
N ASP A 71 6.83 6.32 -1.32
CA ASP A 71 8.27 6.51 -1.18
C ASP A 71 9.08 5.24 -1.49
N LEU A 72 8.43 4.17 -1.99
CA LEU A 72 9.08 2.92 -2.39
C LEU A 72 9.13 2.79 -3.91
N PRO A 73 10.22 3.21 -4.57
CA PRO A 73 10.38 3.02 -6.00
C PRO A 73 10.50 1.52 -6.34
N ALA A 74 10.07 1.14 -7.55
CA ALA A 74 10.01 -0.26 -7.96
C ALA A 74 11.37 -0.99 -7.88
N GLU A 75 12.47 -0.27 -8.06
CA GLU A 75 13.84 -0.77 -7.93
C GLU A 75 14.24 -1.13 -6.50
N GLN A 76 13.56 -0.57 -5.49
CA GLN A 76 13.82 -0.79 -4.06
C GLN A 76 12.77 -1.71 -3.41
N ALA A 77 11.78 -2.18 -4.17
CA ALA A 77 10.70 -3.00 -3.65
C ALA A 77 11.09 -4.46 -3.30
N GLY A 78 12.39 -4.81 -3.36
CA GLY A 78 12.89 -6.18 -3.19
C GLY A 78 12.56 -6.82 -1.85
N ASP A 79 12.38 -6.04 -0.78
CA ASP A 79 12.02 -6.56 0.54
C ASP A 79 10.51 -6.70 0.73
N PHE A 80 9.72 -5.85 0.06
CA PHE A 80 8.27 -5.77 0.25
C PHE A 80 7.50 -6.63 -0.74
N HIS A 81 7.84 -6.55 -2.03
CA HIS A 81 7.13 -7.24 -3.10
C HIS A 81 7.07 -8.77 -2.92
N PRO A 82 8.15 -9.49 -2.53
CA PRO A 82 8.05 -10.93 -2.30
C PRO A 82 7.05 -11.29 -1.20
N LYS A 83 6.90 -10.43 -0.18
CA LYS A 83 5.92 -10.62 0.90
C LYS A 83 4.50 -10.34 0.44
N CYS A 84 4.30 -9.37 -0.44
CA CYS A 84 3.03 -9.17 -1.13
C CYS A 84 2.60 -10.44 -1.88
N VAL A 85 3.51 -11.00 -2.70
CA VAL A 85 3.27 -12.23 -3.46
C VAL A 85 2.98 -13.42 -2.54
N GLU A 86 3.73 -13.57 -1.45
CA GLU A 86 3.55 -14.67 -0.48
C GLU A 86 2.16 -14.68 0.16
N HIS A 87 1.62 -13.50 0.49
CA HIS A 87 0.33 -13.36 1.17
C HIS A 87 -0.84 -13.06 0.22
N GLY A 88 -0.60 -12.99 -1.09
CA GLY A 88 -1.64 -12.78 -2.10
C GLY A 88 -2.22 -11.36 -2.12
N VAL A 89 -1.41 -10.35 -1.82
CA VAL A 89 -1.75 -8.93 -1.94
C VAL A 89 -0.86 -8.27 -3.00
N SER A 90 -1.35 -7.26 -3.68
CA SER A 90 -0.60 -6.58 -4.76
C SER A 90 0.27 -5.43 -4.25
N LEU A 91 1.41 -5.19 -4.90
CA LEU A 91 2.16 -3.93 -4.77
C LEU A 91 2.01 -3.14 -6.07
N VAL A 92 1.30 -2.01 -6.00
CA VAL A 92 1.03 -1.14 -7.15
C VAL A 92 2.17 -0.12 -7.26
N PRO A 93 3.01 -0.20 -8.31
CA PRO A 93 4.10 0.74 -8.50
C PRO A 93 3.60 2.08 -9.06
N ILE A 94 4.33 3.15 -8.74
CA ILE A 94 4.11 4.49 -9.25
C ILE A 94 5.11 4.79 -10.39
N VAL A 95 4.62 5.39 -11.47
CA VAL A 95 5.40 5.88 -12.59
C VAL A 95 5.08 7.35 -12.81
N ALA A 96 6.08 8.21 -12.96
CA ALA A 96 5.84 9.62 -13.32
C ALA A 96 5.96 9.83 -14.85
N PRO A 97 5.42 10.93 -15.40
CA PRO A 97 5.65 11.30 -16.81
C PRO A 97 7.14 11.45 -17.19
N THR A 98 8.00 11.68 -16.20
CA THR A 98 9.46 11.81 -16.35
C THR A 98 10.21 10.49 -16.08
N SER A 99 9.52 9.40 -15.77
CA SER A 99 10.14 8.09 -15.58
C SER A 99 10.84 7.61 -16.84
N THR A 100 12.04 7.05 -16.68
CA THR A 100 12.79 6.49 -17.81
C THR A 100 12.14 5.19 -18.31
N PRO A 101 12.37 4.79 -19.57
CA PRO A 101 11.90 3.51 -20.09
C PRO A 101 12.29 2.30 -19.23
N GLU A 102 13.49 2.31 -18.66
CA GLU A 102 13.99 1.24 -17.78
C GLU A 102 13.17 1.14 -16.50
N ARG A 103 12.85 2.29 -15.87
CA ARG A 103 11.99 2.34 -14.68
C ARG A 103 10.59 1.84 -14.97
N MET A 104 10.03 2.25 -16.11
CA MET A 104 8.71 1.78 -16.54
C MET A 104 8.70 0.26 -16.77
N GLN A 105 9.76 -0.32 -17.33
CA GLN A 105 9.89 -1.77 -17.49
C GLN A 105 9.97 -2.51 -16.15
N ILE A 106 10.68 -1.96 -15.16
CA ILE A 106 10.75 -2.56 -13.81
C ILE A 106 9.38 -2.52 -13.16
N ALA A 107 8.70 -1.36 -13.17
CA ALA A 107 7.35 -1.20 -12.66
C ALA A 107 6.36 -2.18 -13.34
N ALA A 108 6.42 -2.32 -14.66
CA ALA A 108 5.55 -3.23 -15.41
C ALA A 108 5.80 -4.72 -15.10
N LYS A 109 7.03 -5.10 -14.75
CA LYS A 109 7.34 -6.49 -14.33
C LYS A 109 6.90 -6.79 -12.90
N LEU A 110 6.88 -5.77 -12.05
CA LEU A 110 6.47 -5.87 -10.66
C LEU A 110 4.95 -5.86 -10.52
N SER A 111 4.27 -5.04 -11.32
CA SER A 111 2.82 -4.91 -11.30
C SER A 111 2.12 -6.20 -11.74
N ASP A 112 1.18 -6.65 -10.92
CA ASP A 112 0.26 -7.77 -11.17
C ASP A 112 -1.20 -7.30 -11.36
N SER A 113 -1.43 -5.99 -11.26
CA SER A 113 -2.75 -5.38 -11.14
C SER A 113 -2.84 -4.13 -12.03
N PHE A 114 -2.30 -3.00 -11.58
CA PHE A 114 -2.20 -1.77 -12.36
C PHE A 114 -0.96 -0.97 -11.98
N ILE A 115 -0.72 0.12 -12.72
CA ILE A 115 0.34 1.09 -12.46
C ILE A 115 -0.32 2.44 -12.20
N TYR A 116 0.11 3.13 -11.14
CA TYR A 116 -0.33 4.49 -10.85
C TYR A 116 0.55 5.49 -11.60
N VAL A 117 -0.05 6.42 -12.36
CA VAL A 117 0.67 7.39 -13.23
C VAL A 117 0.47 8.83 -12.76
#